data_AF-A0A1H8DVG2-F1
#
_entry.id   AF-A0A1H8DVG2-F1
#
_cell.length_a   1.000
_cell.length_b   1.000
_cell.length_c   1.000
_cell.angle_alpha   90.00
_cell.angle_beta   90.00
_cell.angle_gamma   90.00
#
_symmetry.space_group_name_H-M   'P 1'
#
loop_
_entity.id
_entity.type
_entity.pdbx_description
1 polymer ?
#
loop_
_entity_poly.entity_id
_entity_poly.type
_entity_poly.pdbx_seq_one_letter_code
_entity_poly.pdbx_strand_id
1 'polypeptide(L)'
;MKPQRKLLLVDRQPLFRRGVAEACLDVAAVRVVGEAQNVGAAIVQLIGTRADMAVVDAGIYGEGGLAAIAEKAMELGTQLIIVTSVNSPVAPDLLQHASVAGAILRADGLTQVTAAIGSVASGGSYFSPGATALFAAPQKRPVLSARQRALLHLMAEGLPNSAIAERLALSVSSINAEVQAVLRALDTTDRTQAVLIAMESRVL
;
A
#
# COMPACT_ATOMS: atom_id res chain seq x y z
N MET A 1 27.88 -24.05 6.21
CA MET A 1 27.18 -22.78 5.90
C MET A 1 25.78 -22.84 6.49
N LYS A 2 25.31 -21.79 7.17
CA LYS A 2 23.89 -21.68 7.53
C LYS A 2 23.07 -21.58 6.23
N PRO A 3 21.87 -22.18 6.14
CA PRO A 3 21.03 -22.08 4.96
C PRO A 3 20.62 -20.61 4.73
N GLN A 4 20.69 -20.16 3.48
CA GLN A 4 20.24 -18.83 3.08
C GLN A 4 18.71 -18.77 3.10
N ARG A 5 18.15 -17.70 3.68
CA ARG A 5 16.72 -17.41 3.64
C ARG A 5 16.31 -17.01 2.22
N LYS A 6 15.21 -17.55 1.74
CA LYS A 6 14.62 -17.25 0.44
C LYS A 6 13.81 -15.96 0.51
N LEU A 7 14.19 -14.97 -0.30
CA LEU A 7 13.55 -13.67 -0.38
C LEU A 7 12.77 -13.52 -1.69
N LEU A 8 11.52 -13.11 -1.59
CA LEU A 8 10.69 -12.68 -2.71
C LEU A 8 10.65 -11.14 -2.75
N LEU A 9 10.82 -10.55 -3.95
CA LEU A 9 10.67 -9.10 -4.13
C LEU A 9 9.34 -8.82 -4.84
N VAL A 10 8.48 -8.04 -4.20
CA VAL A 10 7.18 -7.66 -4.74
C VAL A 10 7.11 -6.14 -4.81
N ASP A 11 7.24 -5.60 -6.01
CA ASP A 11 7.16 -4.16 -6.28
C ASP A 11 6.81 -3.94 -7.75
N ARG A 12 6.10 -2.87 -8.09
CA ARG A 12 5.82 -2.51 -9.49
C ARG A 12 7.03 -2.00 -10.24
N GLN A 13 7.91 -1.30 -9.56
CA GLN A 13 9.05 -0.58 -10.10
C GLN A 13 10.22 -1.54 -10.33
N PRO A 14 10.55 -1.88 -11.60
CA PRO A 14 11.62 -2.83 -11.88
C PRO A 14 12.98 -2.36 -11.36
N LEU A 15 13.22 -1.04 -11.37
CA LEU A 15 14.46 -0.44 -10.86
C LEU A 15 14.62 -0.65 -9.34
N PHE A 16 13.52 -0.57 -8.58
CA PHE A 16 13.57 -0.83 -7.14
C PHE A 16 13.91 -2.30 -6.87
N ARG A 17 13.24 -3.24 -7.54
CA ARG A 17 13.54 -4.67 -7.38
C ARG A 17 15.00 -4.99 -7.72
N ARG A 18 15.52 -4.44 -8.82
CA ARG A 18 16.94 -4.57 -9.19
C ARG A 18 17.87 -4.01 -8.11
N GLY A 19 17.60 -2.81 -7.62
CA GLY A 19 18.42 -2.18 -6.57
C GLY A 19 18.45 -2.99 -5.28
N VAL A 20 17.29 -3.52 -4.85
CA VAL A 20 17.22 -4.40 -3.66
C VAL A 20 17.92 -5.73 -3.91
N ALA A 21 17.73 -6.35 -5.07
CA ALA A 21 18.37 -7.62 -5.42
C ALA A 21 19.90 -7.49 -5.44
N GLU A 22 20.42 -6.42 -6.05
CA GLU A 22 21.86 -6.13 -6.08
C GLU A 22 22.39 -5.93 -4.65
N ALA A 23 21.72 -5.12 -3.85
CA ALA A 23 22.13 -4.85 -2.48
C ALA A 23 22.05 -6.10 -1.56
N CYS A 24 21.26 -7.12 -1.94
CA CYS A 24 21.20 -8.40 -1.24
C CYS A 24 22.38 -9.33 -1.58
N LEU A 25 23.15 -9.09 -2.64
CA LEU A 25 24.32 -9.91 -2.97
C LEU A 25 25.37 -9.89 -1.85
N ASP A 26 25.48 -8.75 -1.16
CA ASP A 26 26.37 -8.57 -0.01
C ASP A 26 25.80 -9.14 1.30
N VAL A 27 24.53 -9.57 1.30
CA VAL A 27 23.84 -10.14 2.48
C VAL A 27 23.92 -11.66 2.41
N ALA A 28 25.01 -12.23 2.92
CA ALA A 28 25.30 -13.67 2.85
C ALA A 28 24.19 -14.59 3.39
N ALA A 29 23.29 -14.08 4.25
CA ALA A 29 22.20 -14.82 4.87
C ALA A 29 20.94 -14.97 3.99
N VAL A 30 20.87 -14.32 2.83
CA VAL A 30 19.65 -14.20 2.03
C VAL A 30 19.92 -14.50 0.54
N ARG A 31 18.91 -15.04 -0.14
CA ARG A 31 18.92 -15.27 -1.59
C ARG A 31 17.59 -14.86 -2.19
N VAL A 32 17.60 -14.00 -3.20
CA VAL A 32 16.40 -13.66 -3.97
C VAL A 32 15.98 -14.86 -4.81
N VAL A 33 14.74 -15.33 -4.65
CA VAL A 33 14.20 -16.53 -5.32
C VAL A 33 13.12 -16.23 -6.36
N GLY A 34 12.67 -14.98 -6.42
CA GLY A 34 11.65 -14.56 -7.37
C GLY A 34 11.34 -13.08 -7.27
N GLU A 35 10.61 -12.61 -8.27
CA GLU A 35 10.09 -11.25 -8.34
C GLU A 35 8.63 -11.27 -8.77
N ALA A 36 7.86 -10.31 -8.28
CA ALA A 36 6.47 -10.09 -8.69
C ALA A 36 6.15 -8.60 -8.80
N GLN A 37 5.24 -8.25 -9.71
CA GLN A 37 4.85 -6.87 -10.02
C GLN A 37 3.39 -6.54 -9.67
N ASN A 38 2.63 -7.54 -9.23
CA ASN A 38 1.22 -7.42 -8.86
C ASN A 38 0.83 -8.54 -7.88
N VAL A 39 -0.35 -8.42 -7.29
CA VAL A 39 -0.88 -9.35 -6.27
C VAL A 39 -0.92 -10.79 -6.76
N GLY A 40 -1.48 -11.03 -7.95
CA GLY A 40 -1.62 -12.39 -8.50
C GLY A 40 -0.27 -13.08 -8.70
N ALA A 41 0.69 -12.37 -9.31
CA ALA A 41 2.05 -12.86 -9.46
C ALA A 41 2.73 -13.09 -8.10
N ALA A 42 2.50 -12.23 -7.11
CA ALA A 42 3.05 -12.38 -5.77
C ALA A 42 2.58 -13.67 -5.11
N ILE A 43 1.27 -13.96 -5.17
CA ILE A 43 0.68 -15.18 -4.60
C ILE A 43 1.25 -16.44 -5.29
N VAL A 44 1.33 -16.44 -6.62
CA VAL A 44 1.92 -17.56 -7.38
C VAL A 44 3.37 -17.79 -6.98
N GLN A 45 4.16 -16.72 -6.86
CA GLN A 45 5.57 -16.79 -6.46
C GLN A 45 5.74 -17.25 -5.01
N LEU A 46 4.91 -16.78 -4.07
CA LEU A 46 4.93 -17.24 -2.68
C LEU A 46 4.73 -18.75 -2.58
N ILE A 47 3.73 -19.28 -3.29
CA ILE A 47 3.40 -20.71 -3.32
C ILE A 47 4.55 -21.52 -3.97
N GLY A 48 5.00 -21.08 -5.15
CA GLY A 48 5.97 -21.82 -5.96
C GLY A 48 7.39 -21.81 -5.39
N THR A 49 7.82 -20.68 -4.82
CA THR A 49 9.20 -20.54 -4.30
C THR A 49 9.34 -21.00 -2.84
N ARG A 50 8.22 -21.02 -2.09
CA ARG A 50 8.20 -21.19 -0.63
C ARG A 50 9.16 -20.21 0.03
N ALA A 51 8.99 -18.92 -0.27
CA ALA A 51 9.84 -17.87 0.27
C ALA A 51 9.72 -17.80 1.80
N ASP A 52 10.85 -17.66 2.48
CA ASP A 52 10.89 -17.48 3.94
C ASP A 52 10.49 -16.05 4.30
N MET A 53 10.74 -15.12 3.38
CA MET A 53 10.41 -13.70 3.53
C MET A 53 10.08 -13.03 2.20
N ALA A 54 9.34 -11.92 2.28
CA ALA A 54 9.07 -11.08 1.13
C ALA A 54 9.20 -9.58 1.47
N VAL A 55 9.85 -8.83 0.59
CA VAL A 55 9.79 -7.37 0.58
C VAL A 55 8.61 -6.99 -0.31
N VAL A 56 7.64 -6.27 0.23
CA VAL A 56 6.39 -5.95 -0.45
C VAL A 56 6.15 -4.45 -0.44
N ASP A 57 6.05 -3.86 -1.61
CA ASP A 57 5.52 -2.50 -1.78
C ASP A 57 4.06 -2.44 -1.36
N ALA A 58 3.73 -1.57 -0.41
CA ALA A 58 2.35 -1.38 0.02
C ALA A 58 1.46 -0.82 -1.10
N GLY A 59 2.08 -0.20 -2.12
CA GLY A 59 1.41 0.35 -3.29
C GLY A 59 0.89 -0.67 -4.30
N ILE A 60 0.92 -1.99 -4.06
CA ILE A 60 0.63 -3.09 -5.02
C ILE A 60 -0.85 -3.20 -5.52
N TYR A 61 -1.56 -2.07 -5.61
CA TYR A 61 -2.91 -1.76 -6.17
C TYR A 61 -4.09 -2.56 -5.60
N GLY A 62 -5.13 -1.80 -5.27
CA GLY A 62 -6.41 -2.27 -4.73
C GLY A 62 -6.36 -2.41 -3.21
N GLU A 63 -7.40 -1.95 -2.53
CA GLU A 63 -7.52 -1.94 -1.05
C GLU A 63 -7.26 -3.29 -0.34
N GLY A 64 -7.34 -4.41 -1.07
CA GLY A 64 -7.10 -5.74 -0.52
C GLY A 64 -5.79 -6.39 -0.96
N GLY A 65 -4.98 -5.74 -1.80
CA GLY A 65 -3.83 -6.39 -2.44
C GLY A 65 -2.77 -6.82 -1.43
N LEU A 66 -2.38 -5.90 -0.53
CA LEU A 66 -1.42 -6.22 0.51
C LEU A 66 -2.02 -7.14 1.59
N ALA A 67 -3.31 -7.01 1.91
CA ALA A 67 -4.00 -7.90 2.84
C ALA A 67 -4.02 -9.36 2.33
N ALA A 68 -4.35 -9.58 1.06
CA ALA A 68 -4.33 -10.90 0.43
C ALA A 68 -2.93 -11.52 0.42
N ILE A 69 -1.89 -10.70 0.16
CA ILE A 69 -0.50 -11.14 0.29
C ILE A 69 -0.18 -11.49 1.74
N ALA A 70 -0.62 -10.69 2.71
CA ALA A 70 -0.37 -10.93 4.14
C ALA A 70 -1.05 -12.19 4.67
N GLU A 71 -2.30 -12.44 4.28
CA GLU A 71 -3.04 -13.67 4.59
C GLU A 71 -2.33 -14.89 4.00
N LYS A 72 -1.98 -14.85 2.70
CA LYS A 72 -1.28 -15.96 2.06
C LYS A 72 0.12 -16.18 2.65
N ALA A 73 0.83 -15.10 2.99
CA ALA A 73 2.12 -15.18 3.66
C ALA A 73 2.01 -15.85 5.04
N MET A 74 0.97 -15.51 5.81
CA MET A 74 0.70 -16.14 7.10
C MET A 74 0.43 -17.65 6.96
N GLU A 75 -0.40 -18.05 5.99
CA GLU A 75 -0.67 -19.46 5.69
C GLU A 75 0.62 -20.25 5.36
N LEU A 76 1.56 -19.59 4.68
CA LEU A 76 2.82 -20.20 4.24
C LEU A 76 3.98 -20.03 5.23
N GLY A 77 3.78 -19.29 6.32
CA GLY A 77 4.84 -18.94 7.28
C GLY A 77 5.89 -17.96 6.74
N THR A 78 5.57 -17.19 5.71
CA THR A 78 6.45 -16.17 5.12
C THR A 78 6.40 -14.87 5.93
N GLN A 79 7.56 -14.31 6.26
CA GLN A 79 7.66 -13.02 6.95
C GLN A 79 7.68 -11.85 5.96
N LEU A 80 6.91 -10.80 6.24
CA LEU A 80 6.78 -9.63 5.37
C LEU A 80 7.58 -8.44 5.88
N ILE A 81 8.25 -7.76 4.95
CA ILE A 81 8.85 -6.45 5.12
C ILE A 81 8.10 -5.49 4.21
N ILE A 82 7.35 -4.57 4.80
CA ILE A 82 6.54 -3.61 4.05
C ILE A 82 7.39 -2.40 3.69
N VAL A 83 7.43 -2.06 2.40
CA VAL A 83 8.00 -0.80 1.92
C VAL A 83 6.85 0.10 1.51
N THR A 84 6.78 1.31 2.06
CA THR A 84 5.67 2.23 1.77
C THR A 84 6.15 3.65 1.50
N SER A 85 5.37 4.41 0.73
CA SER A 85 5.56 5.85 0.61
C SER A 85 4.74 6.58 1.68
N VAL A 86 5.15 7.79 2.06
CA VAL A 86 4.44 8.61 3.07
C VAL A 86 2.97 8.86 2.70
N ASN A 87 2.69 9.00 1.40
CA ASN A 87 1.35 9.27 0.89
C ASN A 87 0.58 8.01 0.49
N SER A 88 1.08 6.81 0.82
CA SER A 88 0.42 5.56 0.44
C SER A 88 -0.64 5.21 1.50
N PRO A 89 -1.90 4.95 1.11
CA PRO A 89 -2.92 4.48 2.04
C PRO A 89 -2.61 3.03 2.44
N VAL A 90 -1.97 2.85 3.60
CA VAL A 90 -1.76 1.52 4.20
C VAL A 90 -2.77 1.37 5.33
N ALA A 91 -3.55 0.29 5.31
CA ALA A 91 -4.46 -0.02 6.41
C ALA A 91 -3.65 -0.18 7.72
N PRO A 92 -3.94 0.59 8.78
CA PRO A 92 -3.17 0.56 10.03
C PRO A 92 -3.07 -0.83 10.65
N ASP A 93 -4.14 -1.61 10.53
CA ASP A 93 -4.25 -2.96 11.11
C ASP A 93 -3.30 -3.96 10.43
N LEU A 94 -2.87 -3.68 9.20
CA LEU A 94 -2.05 -4.59 8.40
C LEU A 94 -0.64 -4.76 8.94
N LEU A 95 -0.13 -3.79 9.70
CA LEU A 95 1.17 -3.90 10.36
C LEU A 95 1.14 -4.71 11.64
N GLN A 96 -0.04 -4.80 12.25
CA GLN A 96 -0.28 -5.68 13.39
C GLN A 96 -0.53 -7.12 12.93
N HIS A 97 -0.63 -7.35 11.62
CA HIS A 97 -0.78 -8.68 11.06
C HIS A 97 0.44 -9.54 11.39
N ALA A 98 0.20 -10.78 11.84
CA ALA A 98 1.27 -11.63 12.39
C ALA A 98 2.37 -12.01 11.39
N SER A 99 2.11 -11.86 10.09
CA SER A 99 3.13 -12.08 9.05
C SER A 99 4.06 -10.87 8.85
N VAL A 100 3.72 -9.68 9.34
CA VAL A 100 4.55 -8.48 9.18
C VAL A 100 5.65 -8.44 10.25
N ALA A 101 6.89 -8.59 9.79
CA ALA A 101 8.09 -8.53 10.62
C ALA A 101 8.85 -7.20 10.45
N GLY A 102 8.42 -6.32 9.54
CA GLY A 102 9.01 -5.01 9.43
C GLY A 102 8.29 -4.05 8.51
N ALA A 103 8.59 -2.76 8.68
CA ALA A 103 8.08 -1.69 7.82
C ALA A 103 9.10 -0.55 7.67
N ILE A 104 9.18 0.00 6.45
CA ILE A 104 10.19 0.98 6.06
C ILE A 104 9.55 2.00 5.12
N LEU A 105 9.97 3.27 5.20
CA LEU A 105 9.61 4.23 4.17
C LEU A 105 10.51 4.05 2.96
N ARG A 106 9.94 4.12 1.76
CA ARG A 106 10.72 4.12 0.51
C ARG A 106 11.77 5.24 0.48
N ALA A 107 11.48 6.37 1.13
CA ALA A 107 12.40 7.49 1.29
C ALA A 107 13.64 7.17 2.14
N ASP A 108 13.60 6.13 2.97
CA ASP A 108 14.74 5.69 3.79
C ASP A 108 15.86 5.05 2.94
N GLY A 109 15.56 4.69 1.69
CA GLY A 109 16.52 4.17 0.72
C GLY A 109 16.93 2.71 0.93
N LEU A 110 17.77 2.22 0.02
CA LEU A 110 18.15 0.80 -0.06
C LEU A 110 18.90 0.31 1.19
N THR A 111 19.70 1.16 1.84
CA THR A 111 20.45 0.80 3.05
C THR A 111 19.54 0.34 4.19
N GLN A 112 18.39 1.00 4.37
CA GLN A 112 17.45 0.57 5.42
C GLN A 112 16.67 -0.67 5.00
N VAL A 113 16.38 -0.82 3.70
CA VAL A 113 15.77 -2.05 3.16
C VAL A 113 16.66 -3.25 3.41
N THR A 114 17.97 -3.16 3.14
CA THR A 114 18.91 -4.26 3.41
C THR A 114 19.11 -4.53 4.90
N ALA A 115 19.16 -3.48 5.74
CA ALA A 115 19.21 -3.64 7.19
C ALA A 115 17.99 -4.41 7.73
N ALA A 116 16.79 -4.10 7.23
CA ALA A 116 15.57 -4.80 7.61
C ALA A 116 15.58 -6.27 7.15
N ILE A 117 16.00 -6.53 5.91
CA ILE A 117 16.17 -7.88 5.38
C ILE A 117 17.12 -8.69 6.27
N GLY A 118 18.27 -8.12 6.66
CA GLY A 118 19.22 -8.77 7.56
C GLY A 118 18.65 -9.07 8.95
N SER A 119 17.90 -8.12 9.53
CA SER A 119 17.24 -8.30 10.84
C SER A 119 16.21 -9.44 10.80
N VAL A 120 15.31 -9.43 9.82
CA VAL A 120 14.25 -10.45 9.69
C VAL A 120 14.84 -11.81 9.32
N ALA A 121 15.89 -11.86 8.48
CA ALA A 121 16.60 -13.11 8.17
C ALA A 121 17.23 -13.74 9.42
N SER A 122 17.61 -12.92 10.41
CA SER A 122 18.13 -13.36 11.71
C SER A 122 17.04 -13.72 12.72
N GLY A 123 15.76 -13.62 12.35
CA GLY A 123 14.61 -13.92 13.21
C GLY A 123 14.10 -12.73 14.03
N GLY A 124 14.64 -11.54 13.79
CA GLY A 124 14.17 -10.30 14.43
C GLY A 124 13.06 -9.60 13.63
N SER A 125 12.82 -8.35 14.01
CA SER A 125 11.94 -7.42 13.31
C SER A 125 12.67 -6.11 13.02
N TYR A 126 12.18 -5.32 12.06
CA TYR A 126 12.75 -3.99 11.77
C TYR A 126 11.68 -2.99 11.36
N PHE A 127 11.57 -1.89 12.10
CA PHE A 127 10.66 -0.79 11.79
C PHE A 127 11.45 0.51 11.74
N SER A 128 11.43 1.19 10.60
CA SER A 128 12.13 2.48 10.48
C SER A 128 11.40 3.55 11.33
N PRO A 129 12.10 4.60 11.79
CA PRO A 129 11.47 5.68 12.54
C PRO A 129 10.32 6.35 11.75
N GLY A 130 10.52 6.57 10.44
CA GLY A 130 9.51 7.17 9.57
C GLY A 130 8.30 6.28 9.38
N ALA A 131 8.50 4.96 9.21
CA ALA A 131 7.41 3.99 9.18
C ALA A 131 6.66 4.02 10.51
N THR A 132 7.37 3.85 11.63
CA THR A 132 6.79 3.88 12.98
C THR A 132 5.94 5.13 13.22
N ALA A 133 6.42 6.31 12.81
CA ALA A 133 5.69 7.57 12.93
C ALA A 133 4.44 7.63 12.04
N LEU A 134 4.53 7.18 10.78
CA LEU A 134 3.40 7.12 9.84
C LEU A 134 2.24 6.26 10.38
N PHE A 135 2.57 5.25 11.18
CA PHE A 135 1.61 4.28 11.72
C PHE A 135 1.17 4.58 13.16
N ALA A 136 1.97 5.33 13.93
CA ALA A 136 1.56 5.87 15.22
C ALA A 136 0.61 7.07 15.09
N ALA A 137 0.64 7.77 13.95
CA ALA A 137 -0.29 8.85 13.66
C ALA A 137 -1.72 8.27 13.44
N PRO A 138 -2.76 8.80 14.10
CA PRO A 138 -4.14 8.45 13.79
C PRO A 138 -4.43 8.89 12.35
N GLN A 139 -4.41 7.92 11.42
CA GLN A 139 -4.79 8.12 10.03
C GLN A 139 -6.28 8.51 10.02
N LYS A 140 -6.57 9.82 9.94
CA LYS A 140 -7.92 10.31 9.69
C LYS A 140 -8.30 9.85 8.28
N ARG A 141 -8.94 8.69 8.17
CA ARG A 141 -9.72 8.39 6.97
C ARG A 141 -10.67 9.57 6.77
N PRO A 142 -10.75 10.18 5.59
CA PRO A 142 -11.68 11.26 5.37
C PRO A 142 -13.10 10.72 5.59
N VAL A 143 -13.73 11.15 6.69
CA VAL A 143 -15.09 10.75 7.02
C VAL A 143 -16.02 11.59 6.16
N LEU A 144 -16.33 11.08 4.97
CA LEU A 144 -17.32 11.68 4.10
C LEU A 144 -18.73 11.38 4.62
N SER A 145 -19.58 12.40 4.66
CA SER A 145 -21.00 12.22 4.96
C SER A 145 -21.67 11.31 3.90
N ALA A 146 -22.81 10.71 4.22
CA ALA A 146 -23.56 9.90 3.25
C ALA A 146 -23.88 10.67 1.96
N ARG A 147 -24.16 11.98 2.09
CA ARG A 147 -24.40 12.88 0.97
C ARG A 147 -23.15 13.13 0.13
N GLN A 148 -22.00 13.31 0.79
CA GLN A 148 -20.71 13.51 0.11
C GLN A 148 -20.28 12.26 -0.65
N ARG A 149 -20.52 11.07 -0.10
CA ARG A 149 -20.30 9.80 -0.80
C ARG A 149 -21.18 9.67 -2.04
N ALA A 150 -22.49 9.92 -1.90
CA ALA A 150 -23.41 9.92 -3.03
C ALA A 150 -22.97 10.91 -4.13
N LEU A 151 -22.51 12.10 -3.74
CA LEU A 151 -21.97 13.08 -4.69
C LEU A 151 -20.73 12.56 -5.40
N LEU A 152 -19.79 11.95 -4.68
CA LEU A 152 -18.57 11.36 -5.22
C LEU A 152 -18.86 10.24 -6.22
N HIS A 153 -19.89 9.42 -6.01
CA HIS A 153 -20.36 8.41 -6.98
C HIS A 153 -20.81 9.05 -8.29
N LEU A 154 -21.64 10.09 -8.21
CA LEU A 154 -22.08 10.83 -9.39
C LEU A 154 -20.91 11.52 -10.10
N MET A 155 -19.88 11.92 -9.36
CA MET A 155 -18.65 12.45 -9.93
C MET A 155 -17.87 11.37 -10.70
N ALA A 156 -17.81 10.15 -10.17
CA ALA A 156 -17.17 9.00 -10.80
C ALA A 156 -17.91 8.52 -12.06
N GLU A 157 -19.24 8.71 -12.12
CA GLU A 157 -20.05 8.50 -13.33
C GLU A 157 -19.77 9.54 -14.44
N GLY A 158 -18.94 10.55 -14.18
CA GLY A 158 -18.60 11.60 -15.14
C GLY A 158 -19.67 12.69 -15.30
N LEU A 159 -20.68 12.73 -14.44
CA LEU A 159 -21.78 13.69 -14.53
C LEU A 159 -21.30 15.12 -14.22
N PRO A 160 -21.58 16.13 -15.06
CA PRO A 160 -21.27 17.52 -14.73
C PRO A 160 -22.14 18.02 -13.57
N ASN A 161 -21.68 19.05 -12.84
CA ASN A 161 -22.38 19.56 -11.66
C ASN A 161 -23.83 20.02 -11.95
N SER A 162 -24.12 20.47 -13.17
CA SER A 162 -25.48 20.78 -13.62
C SER A 162 -26.39 19.55 -13.67
N ALA A 163 -25.91 18.44 -14.22
CA ALA A 163 -26.67 17.18 -14.29
C ALA A 163 -26.85 16.55 -12.90
N ILE A 164 -25.84 16.67 -12.03
CA ILE A 164 -25.93 16.26 -10.63
C ILE A 164 -26.99 17.09 -9.88
N ALA A 165 -27.00 18.41 -10.11
CA ALA A 165 -27.95 19.32 -9.49
C ALA A 165 -29.40 18.96 -9.87
N GLU A 166 -29.64 18.68 -11.15
CA GLU A 166 -30.93 18.22 -11.65
C GLU A 166 -31.35 16.88 -11.02
N ARG A 167 -30.45 15.88 -11.02
CA ARG A 167 -30.72 14.55 -10.45
C ARG A 167 -31.03 14.57 -8.95
N LEU A 168 -30.45 15.53 -8.22
CA LEU A 168 -30.64 15.68 -6.78
C LEU A 168 -31.68 16.76 -6.40
N ALA A 169 -32.33 17.40 -7.39
CA ALA A 169 -33.25 18.53 -7.20
C ALA A 169 -32.65 19.67 -6.34
N LEU A 170 -31.40 20.04 -6.63
CA LEU A 170 -30.64 21.09 -5.95
C LEU A 170 -30.19 22.17 -6.94
N SER A 171 -29.71 23.31 -6.43
CA SER A 171 -29.07 24.32 -7.27
C SER A 171 -27.63 23.92 -7.65
N VAL A 172 -27.18 24.38 -8.81
CA VAL A 172 -25.79 24.17 -9.26
C VAL A 172 -24.78 24.79 -8.27
N SER A 173 -25.13 25.93 -7.65
CA SER A 173 -24.29 26.57 -6.63
C SER A 173 -24.14 25.71 -5.37
N SER A 174 -25.21 25.04 -4.93
CA SER A 174 -25.15 24.09 -3.82
C SER A 174 -24.29 22.88 -4.15
N ILE A 175 -24.40 22.32 -5.36
CA ILE A 175 -23.52 21.22 -5.80
C ILE A 175 -22.06 21.68 -5.85
N ASN A 176 -21.76 22.89 -6.37
CA ASN A 176 -20.40 23.42 -6.38
C ASN A 176 -19.81 23.53 -4.97
N ALA A 177 -20.59 24.03 -4.01
CA ALA A 177 -20.16 24.13 -2.61
C ALA A 177 -19.88 22.75 -1.98
N GLU A 178 -20.74 21.77 -2.27
CA GLU A 178 -20.59 20.41 -1.75
C GLU A 178 -19.40 19.68 -2.41
N VAL A 179 -19.18 19.84 -3.72
CA VAL A 179 -17.98 19.33 -4.40
C VAL A 179 -16.74 19.92 -3.77
N GLN A 180 -16.70 21.23 -3.51
CA GLN A 180 -15.57 21.86 -2.83
C GLN A 180 -15.35 21.32 -1.40
N ALA A 181 -16.42 20.96 -0.69
CA ALA A 181 -16.31 20.31 0.61
C ALA A 181 -15.73 18.89 0.50
N VAL A 182 -16.14 18.11 -0.52
CA VAL A 182 -15.58 16.79 -0.82
C VAL A 182 -14.09 16.88 -1.18
N LEU A 183 -13.73 17.82 -2.06
CA LEU A 183 -12.34 18.06 -2.46
C LEU A 183 -11.46 18.39 -1.24
N ARG A 184 -11.90 19.31 -0.38
CA ARG A 184 -11.21 19.63 0.88
C ARG A 184 -11.12 18.44 1.83
N ALA A 185 -12.18 17.64 1.94
CA ALA A 185 -12.18 16.46 2.80
C ALA A 185 -11.18 15.40 2.31
N LEU A 186 -10.98 15.29 0.99
CA LEU A 186 -10.01 14.39 0.36
C LEU A 186 -8.63 15.01 0.13
N ASP A 187 -8.38 16.21 0.69
CA ASP A 187 -7.15 16.98 0.56
C ASP A 187 -6.65 17.14 -0.89
N THR A 188 -7.58 17.42 -1.80
CA THR A 188 -7.28 17.69 -3.21
C THR A 188 -8.06 18.89 -3.71
N THR A 189 -7.62 19.47 -4.82
CA THR A 189 -8.32 20.53 -5.56
C THR A 189 -8.82 20.07 -6.93
N ASP A 190 -8.45 18.85 -7.35
CA ASP A 190 -8.82 18.28 -8.64
C ASP A 190 -9.91 17.23 -8.46
N ARG A 191 -11.03 17.43 -9.16
CA ARG A 191 -12.14 16.49 -9.24
C ARG A 191 -11.70 15.09 -9.69
N THR A 192 -10.81 15.01 -10.66
CA THR A 192 -10.32 13.75 -11.20
C THR A 192 -9.51 13.01 -10.14
N GLN A 193 -8.64 13.74 -9.45
CA GLN A 193 -7.85 13.21 -8.35
C GLN A 193 -8.75 12.79 -7.18
N ALA A 194 -9.82 13.53 -6.87
CA ALA A 194 -10.79 13.15 -5.85
C ALA A 194 -11.50 11.83 -6.18
N VAL A 195 -11.89 11.62 -7.44
CA VAL A 195 -12.47 10.34 -7.89
C VAL A 195 -11.45 9.21 -7.79
N LEU A 196 -10.19 9.44 -8.20
CA LEU A 196 -9.13 8.44 -8.07
C LEU A 196 -8.89 8.04 -6.61
N ILE A 197 -8.74 9.01 -5.71
CA ILE A 197 -8.58 8.78 -4.26
C ILE A 197 -9.77 7.98 -3.71
N ALA A 198 -10.99 8.31 -4.14
CA ALA A 198 -12.20 7.64 -3.71
C ALA A 198 -12.29 6.17 -4.17
N MET A 199 -11.88 5.91 -5.41
CA MET A 199 -11.78 4.55 -5.98
C MET A 199 -10.69 3.75 -5.28
N GLU A 200 -9.56 4.38 -4.96
CA GLU A 200 -8.44 3.77 -4.26
C GLU A 200 -8.75 3.45 -2.80
N SER A 201 -9.66 4.20 -2.17
CA SER A 201 -10.02 4.10 -0.75
C SER A 201 -11.39 3.43 -0.49
N ARG A 202 -11.96 2.71 -1.48
CA ARG A 202 -13.33 2.10 -1.51
C ARG A 202 -14.38 2.90 -0.71
N VAL A 203 -14.35 4.23 -0.89
CA VAL A 203 -15.43 5.11 -0.41
C VAL A 203 -16.52 5.25 -1.50
N LEU A 204 -16.26 4.64 -2.67
CA LEU A 204 -17.16 4.33 -3.78
C LEU A 204 -17.47 2.83 -3.83
#